data_AF-A0A7C3VGK7-F1
#
_entry.id   AF-A0A7C3VGK7-F1
#
_cell.length_a   1.000
_cell.length_b   1.000
_cell.length_c   1.000
_cell.angle_alpha   90.00
_cell.angle_beta   90.00
_cell.angle_gamma   90.00
#
_symmetry.space_group_name_H-M   'P 1'
#
loop_
_entity.id
_entity.type
_entity.pdbx_description
1 polymer ?
#
loop_
_entity_poly.entity_id
_entity_poly.type
_entity_poly.pdbx_seq_one_letter_code
_entity_poly.pdbx_strand_id
1 'polypeptide(L)'
;MKFLLLSDIHSSMDKLEKILTSANYDAVLIAGDLTQFRPKDARVVDEMLSEYTDICFAVHGNCDHEIILGENYRVLRFIHGKSVEFEGYSIHGVGGSGITPFNTPSEYTEKE
;
A
#
# COMPACT_ATOMS: atom_id res chain seq x y z
N MET A 1 -17.21 3.80 11.01
CA MET A 1 -16.27 3.10 10.13
C MET A 1 -14.96 2.84 10.87
N LYS A 2 -14.33 1.70 10.63
CA LYS A 2 -13.03 1.30 11.19
C LYS A 2 -12.06 0.99 10.06
N PHE A 3 -10.95 1.70 10.04
CA PHE A 3 -9.84 1.43 9.12
C PHE A 3 -8.80 0.54 9.80
N LEU A 4 -8.32 -0.47 9.08
CA LEU A 4 -7.07 -1.15 9.40
C LEU A 4 -5.94 -0.45 8.63
N LEU A 5 -5.07 0.26 9.35
CA LEU A 5 -3.92 0.95 8.78
C LEU A 5 -2.65 0.10 8.95
N LEU A 6 -1.95 -0.13 7.85
CA LEU A 6 -0.74 -0.97 7.79
C LEU A 6 0.40 -0.21 7.09
N SER A 7 1.64 -0.61 7.36
CA SER A 7 2.85 -0.20 6.63
C SER A 7 3.92 -1.27 6.82
N ASP A 8 5.06 -1.15 6.12
CA ASP A 8 6.24 -2.02 6.25
C ASP A 8 5.92 -3.52 6.14
N ILE A 9 5.03 -3.88 5.20
CA ILE A 9 4.65 -5.28 4.96
C ILE A 9 5.84 -6.08 4.45
N HIS A 10 6.66 -5.50 3.56
CA HIS A 10 7.87 -6.11 3.00
C HIS A 10 7.66 -7.55 2.53
N SER A 11 6.56 -7.79 1.80
CA SER A 11 6.17 -9.12 1.31
C SER A 11 5.98 -10.19 2.40
N SER A 12 5.78 -9.81 3.66
CA SER A 12 5.63 -10.73 4.80
C SER A 12 4.20 -11.29 4.89
N MET A 13 3.82 -12.14 3.94
CA MET A 13 2.46 -12.68 3.80
C MET A 13 1.93 -13.34 5.09
N ASP A 14 2.74 -14.17 5.76
CA ASP A 14 2.35 -14.83 7.00
C ASP A 14 2.00 -13.84 8.14
N LYS A 15 2.66 -12.66 8.15
CA LYS A 15 2.37 -11.62 9.15
C LYS A 15 1.15 -10.81 8.74
N LEU A 16 1.03 -10.47 7.46
CA LEU A 16 -0.11 -9.76 6.91
C LEU A 16 -1.40 -10.54 7.18
N GLU A 17 -1.43 -11.83 6.85
CA GLU A 17 -2.60 -12.69 7.07
C GLU A 17 -3.01 -12.76 8.56
N LYS A 18 -2.04 -12.89 9.47
CA LYS A 18 -2.31 -12.86 10.92
C LYS A 18 -2.95 -11.56 11.38
N ILE A 19 -2.56 -10.43 10.80
CA ILE A 19 -3.16 -9.13 11.13
C ILE A 19 -4.57 -9.04 10.55
N LEU A 20 -4.74 -9.40 9.26
CA LEU A 20 -6.03 -9.37 8.57
C LEU A 20 -7.09 -10.25 9.25
N THR A 21 -6.68 -11.37 9.85
CA THR A 21 -7.57 -12.31 10.56
C THR A 21 -7.81 -11.97 12.03
N SER A 22 -6.97 -11.14 12.66
CA SER A 22 -7.08 -10.81 14.09
C SER A 22 -7.85 -9.53 14.39
N ALA A 23 -8.19 -8.75 13.37
CA ALA A 23 -8.89 -7.48 13.50
C ALA A 23 -10.26 -7.50 12.81
N ASN A 24 -11.16 -6.64 13.26
CA ASN A 24 -12.42 -6.34 12.57
C ASN A 24 -12.36 -4.90 12.03
N TYR A 25 -12.55 -4.74 10.72
CA TYR A 25 -12.38 -3.49 9.98
C TYR A 25 -13.33 -3.45 8.78
N ASP A 26 -13.65 -2.24 8.33
CA ASP A 26 -14.50 -2.00 7.16
C ASP A 26 -13.66 -1.78 5.90
N ALA A 27 -12.42 -1.28 6.03
CA ALA A 27 -11.50 -1.06 4.92
C ALA A 27 -10.04 -1.06 5.36
N VAL A 28 -9.13 -1.29 4.41
CA VAL A 28 -7.69 -1.32 4.64
C VAL A 28 -7.01 -0.09 4.03
N LEU A 29 -6.06 0.49 4.75
CA LEU A 29 -5.16 1.53 4.27
C LEU A 29 -3.71 1.04 4.39
N ILE A 30 -2.90 1.19 3.35
CA ILE A 30 -1.48 0.84 3.36
C ILE A 30 -0.62 2.08 3.11
N ALA A 31 0.23 2.40 4.08
CA ALA A 31 1.11 3.56 4.11
C ALA A 31 2.54 3.22 3.66
N GLY A 32 2.68 2.44 2.58
CA GLY A 32 3.97 2.11 1.96
C GLY A 32 4.59 0.78 2.36
N ASP A 33 5.73 0.50 1.72
CA ASP A 33 6.59 -0.67 1.84
C ASP A 33 5.81 -1.99 1.80
N LEU A 34 5.00 -2.10 0.75
CA LEU A 34 4.20 -3.28 0.44
C LEU A 34 5.09 -4.48 0.08
N THR A 35 6.14 -4.22 -0.71
CA THR A 35 7.00 -5.21 -1.35
C THR A 35 8.42 -5.21 -0.80
N GLN A 36 9.12 -6.32 -0.97
CA GLN A 36 10.57 -6.41 -0.74
C GLN A 36 11.33 -6.21 -2.07
N PHE A 37 11.25 -5.00 -2.63
CA PHE A 37 11.94 -4.58 -3.87
C PHE A 37 11.52 -5.31 -5.16
N ARG A 38 10.48 -6.14 -5.11
CA ARG A 38 10.03 -6.95 -6.25
C ARG A 38 8.63 -6.51 -6.66
N PRO A 39 8.43 -5.91 -7.85
CA PRO A 39 7.12 -5.45 -8.31
C PRO A 39 6.05 -6.54 -8.31
N LYS A 40 6.42 -7.79 -8.63
CA LYS A 40 5.50 -8.93 -8.65
C LYS A 40 4.86 -9.23 -7.28
N ASP A 41 5.50 -8.83 -6.18
CA ASP A 41 5.01 -9.11 -4.84
C ASP A 41 3.73 -8.31 -4.56
N ALA A 42 3.55 -7.14 -5.19
CA ALA A 42 2.33 -6.35 -5.06
C ALA A 42 1.08 -7.13 -5.54
N ARG A 43 1.24 -7.98 -6.58
CA ARG A 43 0.16 -8.86 -7.06
C ARG A 43 -0.20 -9.92 -6.03
N VAL A 44 0.80 -10.50 -5.38
CA VAL A 44 0.60 -11.51 -4.32
C VAL A 44 -0.11 -10.87 -3.12
N VAL A 45 0.28 -9.64 -2.73
CA VAL A 45 -0.42 -8.92 -1.66
C VAL A 45 -1.86 -8.60 -2.05
N ASP A 46 -2.11 -8.12 -3.28
CA ASP A 46 -3.47 -7.86 -3.76
C ASP A 46 -4.35 -9.11 -3.78
N GLU A 47 -3.81 -10.25 -4.21
CA GLU A 47 -4.52 -11.54 -4.18
C GLU A 47 -4.93 -11.90 -2.75
N MET A 48 -3.99 -11.83 -1.78
CA MET A 48 -4.30 -12.06 -0.37
C MET A 48 -5.33 -11.07 0.17
N LEU A 49 -5.15 -9.77 -0.05
CA LEU A 49 -6.09 -8.74 0.40
C LEU A 49 -7.50 -8.98 -0.15
N SER A 50 -7.62 -9.47 -1.39
CA SER A 50 -8.91 -9.74 -2.02
C SER A 50 -9.74 -10.84 -1.35
N GLU A 51 -9.13 -11.63 -0.47
CA GLU A 51 -9.84 -12.62 0.34
C GLU A 51 -10.45 -12.02 1.63
N TYR A 52 -9.97 -10.85 2.05
CA TYR A 52 -10.28 -10.26 3.36
C TYR A 52 -10.94 -8.88 3.29
N THR A 53 -10.84 -8.16 2.17
CA THR A 53 -11.46 -6.84 1.99
C THR A 53 -11.84 -6.58 0.53
N ASP A 54 -12.89 -5.80 0.33
CA ASP A 54 -13.31 -5.36 -1.01
C ASP A 54 -12.50 -4.16 -1.53
N ILE A 55 -11.85 -3.41 -0.61
CA ILE A 55 -11.13 -2.19 -0.97
C ILE A 55 -9.94 -1.92 -0.05
N CYS A 56 -8.81 -1.64 -0.68
CA CYS A 56 -7.59 -1.23 -0.01
C CYS A 56 -7.00 0.01 -0.70
N PHE A 57 -6.93 1.15 0.00
CA PHE A 57 -6.22 2.31 -0.52
C PHE A 57 -4.77 2.26 -0.07
N ALA A 58 -3.85 2.50 -1.00
CA ALA A 58 -2.43 2.40 -0.74
C ALA A 58 -1.64 3.58 -1.30
N VAL A 59 -0.52 3.85 -0.65
CA VAL A 59 0.61 4.56 -1.24
C VAL A 59 1.80 3.61 -1.26
N HIS A 60 2.71 3.79 -2.21
CA HIS A 60 3.96 3.04 -2.24
C HIS A 60 4.93 3.59 -1.20
N GLY A 61 5.82 2.73 -0.70
CA GLY A 61 7.00 3.17 0.07
C GLY A 61 8.23 3.26 -0.81
N ASN A 62 9.40 3.36 -0.19
CA ASN A 62 10.65 3.49 -0.93
C ASN A 62 11.13 2.16 -1.51
N CYS A 63 10.77 1.04 -0.86
CA CYS A 63 11.08 -0.31 -1.32
C CYS A 63 10.17 -0.77 -2.45
N ASP A 64 9.06 -0.07 -2.67
CA ASP A 64 8.10 -0.34 -3.71
C ASP A 64 8.51 0.36 -5.01
N HIS A 65 8.59 -0.38 -6.10
CA HIS A 65 8.94 0.20 -7.38
C HIS A 65 7.73 0.91 -8.00
N GLU A 66 7.90 2.15 -8.50
CA GLU A 66 6.79 2.94 -9.08
C GLU A 66 5.97 2.24 -10.16
N ILE A 67 6.54 1.24 -10.85
CA ILE A 67 5.83 0.46 -11.87
C ILE A 67 4.55 -0.18 -11.31
N ILE A 68 4.50 -0.49 -10.02
CA ILE A 68 3.30 -1.07 -9.39
C ILE A 68 2.14 -0.06 -9.32
N LEU A 69 2.40 1.24 -9.36
CA LEU A 69 1.36 2.27 -9.24
C LEU A 69 0.40 2.29 -10.44
N GLY A 70 0.88 1.84 -11.62
CA GLY A 70 0.12 1.83 -12.88
C GLY A 70 -0.60 0.51 -13.17
N GLU A 71 -0.43 -0.51 -12.32
CA GLU A 71 -0.99 -1.84 -12.52
C GLU A 71 -2.48 -1.91 -12.11
N ASN A 72 -3.21 -2.81 -12.76
CA ASN A 72 -4.61 -3.09 -12.41
C ASN A 72 -4.71 -4.23 -11.40
N TYR A 73 -5.20 -3.92 -10.20
CA TYR A 73 -5.35 -4.85 -9.08
C TYR A 73 -6.83 -5.10 -8.74
N ARG A 74 -7.11 -6.19 -8.04
CA ARG A 74 -8.47 -6.57 -7.63
C ARG A 74 -9.03 -5.58 -6.63
N VAL A 75 -8.33 -5.38 -5.52
CA VAL A 75 -8.80 -4.55 -4.39
C VAL A 75 -7.83 -3.43 -4.03
N LEU A 76 -6.55 -3.59 -4.35
CA LEU A 76 -5.53 -2.56 -4.13
C LEU A 76 -5.76 -1.36 -5.06
N ARG A 77 -5.74 -0.15 -4.49
CA ARG A 77 -5.93 1.12 -5.20
C ARG A 77 -4.86 2.10 -4.76
N PHE A 78 -3.87 2.33 -5.63
CA PHE A 78 -2.84 3.32 -5.37
C PHE A 78 -3.37 4.75 -5.57
N ILE A 79 -3.23 5.57 -4.52
CA ILE A 79 -3.73 6.94 -4.46
C ILE A 79 -2.62 7.99 -4.33
N HIS A 80 -1.36 7.63 -4.61
CA HIS A 80 -0.27 8.59 -4.67
C HIS A 80 -0.59 9.74 -5.64
N GLY A 81 -0.48 10.98 -5.15
CA GLY A 81 -0.82 12.20 -5.91
C GLY A 81 -2.31 12.39 -6.16
N LYS A 82 -3.18 11.64 -5.48
CA LYS A 82 -4.63 11.65 -5.67
C LYS A 82 -5.36 11.84 -4.34
N SER A 83 -6.60 12.30 -4.44
CA SER A 83 -7.55 12.37 -3.35
C SER A 83 -8.78 11.53 -3.72
N VAL A 84 -9.31 10.78 -2.76
CA VAL A 84 -10.52 9.96 -2.95
C VAL A 84 -11.50 10.23 -1.82
N GLU A 85 -12.79 10.26 -2.15
CA GLU A 85 -13.87 10.31 -1.17
C GLU A 85 -14.35 8.88 -0.90
N PHE A 86 -14.40 8.49 0.37
CA PHE A 86 -14.86 7.16 0.77
C PHE A 86 -15.59 7.23 2.10
N GLU A 87 -16.87 6.83 2.12
CA GLU A 87 -17.70 6.76 3.34
C GLU A 87 -17.70 8.06 4.18
N GLY A 88 -17.69 9.22 3.50
CA GLY A 88 -17.67 10.54 4.13
C GLY A 88 -16.29 11.03 4.59
N TYR A 89 -15.22 10.31 4.26
CA TYR A 89 -13.83 10.72 4.48
C TYR A 89 -13.15 11.09 3.16
N SER A 90 -12.38 12.18 3.18
CA SER A 90 -11.42 12.50 2.12
C SER A 90 -10.07 11.90 2.46
N ILE A 91 -9.55 11.02 1.61
CA ILE A 91 -8.28 10.32 1.80
C ILE A 91 -7.30 10.83 0.75
N HIS A 92 -6.16 11.35 1.21
CA HIS A 92 -5.11 11.92 0.37
C HIS A 92 -3.86 11.04 0.43
N GLY A 93 -3.29 10.70 -0.74
CA GLY A 93 -2.12 9.83 -0.82
C GLY A 93 -0.84 10.57 -1.22
N VAL A 94 0.20 10.46 -0.40
CA VAL A 94 1.58 10.82 -0.72
C VAL A 94 2.45 9.63 -0.32
N GLY A 95 3.32 9.20 -1.23
CA GLY A 95 4.06 7.94 -1.16
C GLY A 95 5.50 8.13 -1.61
N GLY A 96 6.28 7.06 -1.56
CA GLY A 96 7.74 7.05 -1.64
C GLY A 96 8.38 7.62 -0.39
N SER A 97 9.68 7.89 -0.46
CA SER A 97 10.43 8.54 0.62
C SER A 97 11.28 9.68 0.11
N GLY A 98 11.86 10.45 1.03
CA GLY A 98 13.04 11.26 0.69
C GLY A 98 14.23 10.40 0.27
N ILE A 99 15.27 11.04 -0.26
CA ILE A 99 16.54 10.38 -0.59
C ILE A 99 17.10 9.65 0.63
N THR A 100 17.38 8.35 0.47
CA THR A 100 17.96 7.51 1.53
C THR A 100 19.41 7.12 1.21
N PRO A 101 20.20 6.66 2.19
CA PRO A 101 21.53 6.11 1.92
C PRO A 101 21.53 4.78 1.16
N PHE A 102 20.36 4.19 0.91
CA PHE A 102 20.21 2.82 0.40
C PHE A 102 19.89 2.76 -1.10
N ASN A 103 19.64 3.90 -1.74
CA ASN A 103 19.31 3.99 -3.18
C ASN A 103 18.17 3.03 -3.56
N THR A 104 17.05 3.18 -2.86
CA THR A 104 15.84 2.37 -3.02
C THR A 104 15.02 2.79 -4.24
N PRO A 105 14.09 1.94 -4.72
CA PRO A 105 13.37 2.18 -5.96
C PRO A 105 12.60 3.50 -6.08
N SER A 106 12.00 4.00 -5.00
CA SER A 106 11.12 5.18 -5.03
C SER A 106 11.54 6.22 -4.00
N GLU A 107 12.53 7.03 -4.38
CA GLU A 107 13.05 8.14 -3.59
C GLU A 107 12.88 9.47 -4.34
N TYR A 108 12.40 10.48 -3.62
CA TYR A 108 12.10 11.80 -4.12
C TYR A 108 12.95 12.86 -3.43
N THR A 109 13.24 13.93 -4.15
CA THR A 109 13.81 15.15 -3.60
C THR A 109 12.71 16.01 -2.97
N GLU A 110 13.06 16.91 -2.06
CA GLU A 110 12.11 17.89 -1.47
C GLU A 110 11.42 18.82 -2.50
N LYS A 111 11.87 18.81 -3.77
CA LYS A 111 11.25 19.61 -4.84
C LYS A 111 10.13 18.88 -5.56
N GLU A 112 10.10 17.57 -5.45
CA GLU A 112 9.09 16.68 -6.05
C GLU A 112 7.93 16.49 -5.08
#